data_AF-A0A972XPR5-F1
#
_entry.id   AF-A0A972XPR5-F1
#
_cell.length_a   1.000
_cell.length_b   1.000
_cell.length_c   1.000
_cell.angle_alpha   90.00
_cell.angle_beta   90.00
_cell.angle_gamma   90.00
#
_symmetry.space_group_name_H-M   'P 1'
#
loop_
_entity.id
_entity.type
_entity.pdbx_description
1 polymer ?
#
loop_
_entity_poly.entity_id
_entity_poly.type
_entity_poly.pdbx_seq_one_letter_code
_entity_poly.pdbx_strand_id
1 'polypeptide(L)'
;MKKHVAITLLVLTTLGVLKAHVGIERQDGAYFLSYQGKQHDVLGAFLNQTNAMLRQCGSVQVIDINSPQADAALKAIQNYSPPDSNHARLLGLQQQGPWLLAELEFSTLNPAVVLLTSDPQTARVVEGAIWSGTTAPWQSANLIRRYIQDRAPQAPKELMNCFDPVNALFK
;
A
#
# COMPACT_ATOMS: atom_id res chain seq x y z
N MET A 1 -18.84 -15.76 -48.53
CA MET A 1 -19.37 -14.87 -47.46
C MET A 1 -19.07 -13.42 -47.81
N LYS A 2 -20.02 -12.51 -47.64
CA LYS A 2 -19.78 -11.07 -47.86
C LYS A 2 -18.91 -10.51 -46.72
N LYS A 3 -17.92 -9.66 -47.03
CA LYS A 3 -16.94 -9.13 -46.06
C LYS A 3 -17.58 -8.52 -44.81
N HIS A 4 -18.69 -7.78 -44.97
CA HIS A 4 -19.42 -7.18 -43.86
C HIS A 4 -20.01 -8.22 -42.89
N VAL A 5 -20.47 -9.39 -43.37
CA VAL A 5 -20.99 -10.45 -42.50
C VAL A 5 -19.88 -11.05 -41.64
N ALA A 6 -18.70 -11.27 -42.23
CA ALA A 6 -17.54 -11.77 -41.50
C ALA A 6 -17.07 -10.78 -40.43
N ILE A 7 -17.03 -9.49 -40.75
CA ILE A 7 -16.66 -8.43 -39.80
C ILE A 7 -17.66 -8.34 -38.67
N THR A 8 -18.97 -8.33 -38.96
CA THR A 8 -20.01 -8.28 -37.92
C THR A 8 -19.92 -9.50 -37.00
N LEU A 9 -19.72 -10.70 -37.56
CA LEU A 9 -19.57 -11.91 -36.76
C LEU A 9 -18.32 -11.87 -35.88
N LEU A 10 -17.18 -11.37 -36.40
CA LEU A 10 -15.95 -11.20 -35.63
C LEU A 10 -16.15 -10.22 -34.47
N VAL A 11 -16.80 -9.09 -34.70
CA VAL A 11 -17.08 -8.10 -33.65
C VAL A 11 -17.98 -8.69 -32.57
N LEU A 12 -19.09 -9.34 -32.95
CA LEU A 12 -20.03 -9.94 -32.01
C LEU A 12 -19.40 -11.06 -31.19
N THR A 13 -18.61 -11.93 -31.82
CA THR A 13 -17.90 -13.01 -31.13
C THR A 13 -16.84 -12.44 -30.18
N THR A 14 -16.09 -11.42 -30.60
CA THR A 14 -15.11 -10.73 -29.73
C THR A 14 -15.80 -10.13 -28.50
N LEU A 15 -16.90 -9.40 -28.68
CA LEU A 15 -17.66 -8.82 -27.57
C LEU A 15 -18.25 -9.90 -26.65
N GLY A 16 -18.72 -11.01 -27.21
CA GLY A 16 -19.23 -12.15 -26.44
C GLY A 16 -18.17 -12.80 -25.56
N VAL A 17 -16.96 -13.03 -26.11
CA VAL A 17 -15.81 -13.57 -25.36
C VAL A 17 -15.38 -12.61 -24.26
N LEU A 18 -15.29 -11.31 -24.54
CA LEU A 18 -14.94 -10.30 -23.54
C LEU A 18 -15.93 -10.30 -22.38
N LYS A 19 -17.25 -10.30 -22.67
CA LYS A 19 -18.29 -10.34 -21.63
C LYS A 19 -18.27 -11.63 -20.81
N ALA A 20 -17.88 -12.76 -21.41
CA ALA A 20 -17.83 -14.04 -20.72
C ALA A 20 -16.67 -14.16 -19.72
N HIS A 21 -15.56 -13.46 -19.97
CA HIS A 21 -14.33 -13.60 -19.17
C HIS A 21 -13.96 -12.38 -18.33
N VAL A 22 -14.51 -11.20 -18.66
CA VAL A 22 -14.24 -9.95 -17.95
C VAL A 22 -15.49 -9.51 -17.20
N GLY A 23 -15.42 -9.55 -15.87
CA GLY A 23 -16.42 -8.94 -14.99
C GLY A 23 -15.96 -7.57 -14.52
N ILE A 24 -16.93 -6.70 -14.26
CA ILE A 24 -16.72 -5.48 -13.48
C ILE A 24 -17.50 -5.69 -12.19
N GLU A 25 -16.78 -5.69 -11.08
CA GLU A 25 -17.34 -5.92 -9.76
C GLU A 25 -17.11 -4.68 -8.89
N ARG A 26 -17.97 -4.50 -7.88
CA ARG A 26 -17.92 -3.38 -6.95
C ARG A 26 -17.80 -3.90 -5.53
N GLN A 27 -16.81 -3.41 -4.80
CA GLN A 27 -16.59 -3.71 -3.39
C GLN A 27 -16.09 -2.44 -2.70
N ASP A 28 -16.54 -2.21 -1.46
CA ASP A 28 -16.11 -1.07 -0.62
C ASP A 28 -16.20 0.31 -1.32
N GLY A 29 -17.18 0.46 -2.21
CA GLY A 29 -17.44 1.71 -2.94
C GLY A 29 -16.59 1.91 -4.20
N ALA A 30 -15.61 1.05 -4.47
CA ALA A 30 -14.75 1.11 -5.65
C ALA A 30 -14.98 -0.07 -6.61
N TYR A 31 -14.48 0.06 -7.84
CA TYR A 31 -14.62 -0.95 -8.90
C TYR A 31 -13.30 -1.67 -9.14
N PHE A 32 -13.37 -2.96 -9.41
CA PHE A 32 -12.24 -3.75 -9.90
C PHE A 32 -12.67 -4.62 -11.08
N LEU A 33 -11.69 -5.02 -11.87
CA LEU A 33 -11.90 -5.92 -13.00
C LEU A 33 -11.68 -7.34 -12.53
N SER A 34 -12.64 -8.22 -12.76
CA SER A 34 -12.44 -9.65 -12.59
C SER A 34 -12.14 -10.30 -13.93
N TYR A 35 -11.07 -11.09 -13.98
CA TYR A 35 -10.70 -11.88 -15.16
C TYR A 35 -10.45 -13.32 -14.73
N GLN A 36 -11.19 -14.26 -15.32
CA GLN A 36 -11.15 -15.69 -14.95
C GLN A 36 -11.28 -15.94 -13.44
N GLY A 37 -12.16 -15.19 -12.76
CA GLY A 37 -12.40 -15.34 -11.32
C GLY A 37 -11.32 -14.74 -10.41
N LYS A 38 -10.29 -14.08 -10.96
CA LYS A 38 -9.33 -13.29 -10.19
C LYS A 38 -9.68 -11.81 -10.25
N GLN A 39 -9.58 -11.13 -9.12
CA GLN A 39 -9.89 -9.70 -8.98
C GLN A 39 -8.61 -8.88 -9.19
N HIS A 40 -8.73 -7.79 -9.96
CA HIS A 40 -7.62 -6.92 -10.33
C HIS A 40 -8.00 -5.45 -10.17
N ASP A 41 -7.29 -4.75 -9.28
CA ASP A 41 -7.41 -3.30 -9.12
C ASP A 41 -6.58 -2.55 -10.18
N VAL A 42 -7.13 -2.45 -11.38
CA VAL A 42 -6.46 -1.80 -12.52
C VAL A 42 -6.26 -0.30 -12.28
N LEU A 43 -7.20 0.35 -11.59
CA LEU A 43 -7.09 1.77 -11.27
C LEU A 43 -5.96 2.02 -10.26
N GLY A 44 -5.92 1.24 -9.17
CA GLY A 44 -4.84 1.30 -8.19
C GLY A 44 -3.48 0.97 -8.79
N ALA A 45 -3.40 -0.02 -9.68
CA ALA A 45 -2.17 -0.35 -10.41
C ALA A 45 -1.69 0.83 -11.28
N PHE A 46 -2.59 1.46 -12.04
CA PHE A 46 -2.27 2.65 -12.85
C PHE A 46 -1.79 3.82 -11.99
N LEU A 47 -2.46 4.10 -10.87
CA LEU A 47 -2.06 5.14 -9.92
C LEU A 47 -0.71 4.84 -9.29
N ASN A 48 -0.46 3.59 -8.91
CA ASN A 48 0.82 3.18 -8.32
C ASN A 48 1.96 3.31 -9.33
N GLN A 49 1.75 2.87 -10.58
CA GLN A 49 2.72 3.00 -11.66
C GLN A 49 3.04 4.47 -11.95
N THR A 50 2.00 5.31 -12.03
CA THR A 50 2.16 6.75 -12.27
C THR A 50 2.94 7.40 -11.14
N ASN A 51 2.63 7.07 -9.89
CA ASN A 51 3.40 7.53 -8.73
C ASN A 51 4.86 7.07 -8.80
N ALA A 52 5.13 5.81 -9.13
CA ALA A 52 6.49 5.30 -9.26
C ALA A 52 7.33 6.05 -10.31
N MET A 53 6.70 6.50 -11.39
CA MET A 53 7.35 7.31 -12.44
C MET A 53 7.58 8.77 -12.05
N LEU A 54 6.65 9.36 -11.29
CA LEU A 54 6.65 10.81 -11.00
C LEU A 54 7.22 11.17 -9.62
N ARG A 55 7.32 10.22 -8.70
CA ARG A 55 7.77 10.47 -7.33
C ARG A 55 9.21 10.98 -7.30
N GLN A 56 9.47 11.93 -6.41
CA GLN A 56 10.81 12.42 -6.11
C GLN A 56 11.13 12.02 -4.67
N CYS A 57 12.10 11.14 -4.51
CA CYS A 57 12.47 10.58 -3.19
C CYS A 57 13.78 11.14 -2.64
N GLY A 58 14.31 12.22 -3.21
CA GLY A 58 15.61 12.79 -2.80
C GLY A 58 15.64 13.32 -1.36
N SER A 59 14.48 13.64 -0.79
CA SER A 59 14.29 14.11 0.59
C SER A 59 13.97 12.97 1.57
N VAL A 60 13.69 11.76 1.06
CA VAL A 60 13.28 10.59 1.85
C VAL A 60 14.50 9.69 2.03
N GLN A 61 14.83 9.44 3.29
CA GLN A 61 15.96 8.60 3.67
C GLN A 61 15.45 7.21 4.04
N VAL A 62 16.05 6.16 3.47
CA VAL A 62 15.84 4.81 3.96
C VAL A 62 16.77 4.61 5.15
N ILE A 63 16.20 4.27 6.30
CA ILE A 63 16.93 4.09 7.56
C ILE A 63 17.30 2.62 7.71
N ASP A 64 18.56 2.37 8.08
CA ASP A 64 19.02 1.02 8.41
C ASP A 64 18.24 0.49 9.61
N ILE A 65 17.68 -0.71 9.47
CA ILE A 65 16.90 -1.39 10.52
C ILE A 65 17.71 -1.71 11.78
N ASN A 66 19.05 -1.66 11.71
CA ASN A 66 19.94 -1.85 12.86
C ASN A 66 20.42 -0.52 13.48
N SER A 67 19.88 0.61 13.04
CA SER A 67 20.24 1.92 13.58
C SER A 67 19.54 2.22 14.91
N PRO A 68 20.10 3.12 15.75
CA PRO A 68 19.44 3.58 16.97
C PRO A 68 18.04 4.18 16.72
N GLN A 69 17.83 4.79 15.56
CA GLN A 69 16.56 5.36 15.14
C GLN A 69 15.52 4.27 14.87
N ALA A 70 15.93 3.17 14.22
CA ALA A 70 15.10 2.00 14.04
C ALA A 70 14.72 1.34 15.37
N ASP A 71 15.66 1.24 16.30
CA ASP A 71 15.40 0.73 17.66
C ASP A 71 14.39 1.63 18.41
N ALA A 72 14.53 2.95 18.31
CA ALA A 72 13.61 3.89 18.93
C ALA A 72 12.20 3.78 18.35
N ALA A 73 12.08 3.67 17.03
CA ALA A 73 10.81 3.46 16.35
C ALA A 73 10.15 2.13 16.78
N LEU A 74 10.91 1.03 16.77
CA LEU A 74 10.43 -0.29 17.16
C LEU A 74 9.94 -0.31 18.61
N LYS A 75 10.70 0.29 19.54
CA LYS A 75 10.29 0.41 20.95
C LYS A 75 9.01 1.24 21.10
N ALA A 76 8.88 2.34 20.35
CA ALA A 76 7.66 3.14 20.38
C ALA A 76 6.43 2.34 19.92
N ILE A 77 6.58 1.51 18.88
CA ILE A 77 5.53 0.62 18.38
C ILE A 77 5.19 -0.46 19.40
N GLN A 78 6.20 -1.13 19.95
CA GLN A 78 6.03 -2.18 20.96
C GLN A 78 5.28 -1.66 22.19
N ASN A 79 5.57 -0.43 22.62
CA ASN A 79 4.91 0.19 23.78
C ASN A 79 3.52 0.74 23.47
N TYR A 80 3.12 0.88 22.21
CA TYR A 80 1.86 1.54 21.85
C TYR A 80 0.62 0.69 22.16
N SER A 81 0.65 -0.62 21.88
CA SER A 81 -0.50 -1.51 22.13
C SER A 81 -0.09 -2.96 22.49
N PRO A 82 0.56 -3.20 23.64
CA PRO A 82 0.83 -4.55 24.13
C PRO A 82 -0.48 -5.33 24.38
N PRO A 83 -0.47 -6.69 24.29
CA PRO A 83 0.69 -7.57 24.21
C PRO A 83 1.16 -7.88 22.78
N ASP A 84 0.30 -7.71 21.78
CA ASP A 84 0.56 -8.24 20.44
C ASP A 84 1.66 -7.46 19.69
N SER A 85 1.89 -6.20 20.07
CA SER A 85 2.98 -5.37 19.54
C SER A 85 4.38 -5.85 19.95
N ASN A 86 4.52 -6.66 21.00
CA ASN A 86 5.82 -7.10 21.52
C ASN A 86 6.63 -7.95 20.52
N HIS A 87 5.95 -8.66 19.63
CA HIS A 87 6.56 -9.50 18.61
C HIS A 87 6.70 -8.82 17.24
N ALA A 88 6.54 -7.50 17.19
CA ALA A 88 6.77 -6.73 15.98
C ALA A 88 8.21 -6.87 15.50
N ARG A 89 8.40 -7.08 14.20
CA ARG A 89 9.69 -7.01 13.52
C ARG A 89 9.64 -5.95 12.44
N LEU A 90 10.62 -5.06 12.46
CA LEU A 90 10.76 -4.01 11.45
C LEU A 90 11.26 -4.61 10.13
N LEU A 91 10.52 -4.37 9.05
CA LEU A 91 10.87 -4.78 7.69
C LEU A 91 11.53 -3.64 6.90
N GLY A 92 11.11 -2.41 7.17
CA GLY A 92 11.64 -1.22 6.53
C GLY A 92 11.30 0.02 7.34
N LEU A 93 12.16 1.03 7.21
CA LEU A 93 11.97 2.32 7.84
C LEU A 93 12.40 3.43 6.89
N GLN A 94 11.53 4.41 6.71
CA GLN A 94 11.82 5.60 5.91
C GLN A 94 11.65 6.84 6.77
N GLN A 95 12.43 7.88 6.48
CA GLN A 95 12.42 9.14 7.22
C GLN A 95 12.35 10.35 6.28
N GLN A 96 11.57 11.35 6.66
CA GLN A 96 11.65 12.69 6.09
C GLN A 96 11.46 13.74 7.19
N GLY A 97 12.55 14.44 7.54
CA GLY A 97 12.55 15.38 8.66
C GLY A 97 12.18 14.66 9.97
N PRO A 98 11.19 15.15 10.74
CA PRO A 98 10.74 14.52 11.98
C PRO A 98 9.75 13.36 11.75
N TRP A 99 9.49 12.95 10.51
CA TRP A 99 8.51 11.91 10.21
C TRP A 99 9.19 10.60 9.85
N LEU A 100 8.69 9.52 10.41
CA LEU A 100 9.13 8.16 10.13
C LEU A 100 7.95 7.33 9.64
N LEU A 101 8.19 6.45 8.68
CA LEU A 101 7.22 5.46 8.22
C LEU A 101 7.83 4.07 8.36
N ALA A 102 7.25 3.27 9.25
CA ALA A 102 7.71 1.94 9.58
C ALA A 102 6.80 0.89 8.94
N GLU A 103 7.38 -0.07 8.24
CA GLU A 103 6.71 -1.30 7.82
C GLU A 103 7.10 -2.43 8.74
N LEU A 104 6.11 -3.16 9.24
CA LEU A 104 6.25 -4.16 10.27
C LEU A 104 5.59 -5.47 9.83
N GLU A 105 6.17 -6.55 10.30
CA GLU A 105 5.49 -7.83 10.38
C GLU A 105 5.37 -8.28 11.83
N PHE A 106 4.46 -9.21 12.06
CA PHE A 106 4.22 -9.82 13.35
C PHE A 106 4.18 -11.33 13.17
N SER A 107 4.50 -12.07 14.22
CA SER A 107 4.39 -13.54 14.21
C SER A 107 2.94 -14.03 14.17
N THR A 108 2.02 -13.29 14.80
CA THR A 108 0.62 -13.70 15.00
C THR A 108 -0.40 -12.71 14.46
N LEU A 109 0.00 -11.49 14.10
CA LEU A 109 -0.87 -10.46 13.56
C LEU A 109 -0.62 -10.20 12.08
N ASN A 110 -1.56 -9.49 11.47
CA ASN A 110 -1.37 -8.93 10.14
C ASN A 110 -0.21 -7.91 10.14
N PRO A 111 0.54 -7.82 9.04
CA PRO A 111 1.55 -6.78 8.88
C PRO A 111 0.92 -5.40 8.98
N ALA A 112 1.74 -4.44 9.39
CA ALA A 112 1.28 -3.08 9.62
C ALA A 112 2.24 -2.06 9.01
N VAL A 113 1.69 -0.90 8.68
CA VAL A 113 2.45 0.29 8.32
C VAL A 113 2.06 1.38 9.30
N VAL A 114 3.05 1.89 10.03
CA VAL A 114 2.86 2.82 11.14
C VAL A 114 3.60 4.11 10.83
N LEU A 115 2.88 5.23 10.89
CA LEU A 115 3.48 6.55 10.86
C LEU A 115 3.92 6.94 12.28
N LEU A 116 5.13 7.45 12.40
CA LEU A 116 5.67 7.98 13.65
C LEU A 116 6.20 9.41 13.46
N THR A 117 6.25 10.14 14.56
CA THR A 117 7.11 11.32 14.68
C THR A 117 8.37 10.96 15.45
N SER A 118 9.48 11.58 15.09
CA SER A 118 10.77 11.44 15.73
C SER A 118 11.25 12.79 16.24
N ASP A 119 11.68 12.79 17.49
CA ASP A 119 12.57 13.78 18.10
C ASP A 119 13.97 13.14 18.22
N PRO A 120 15.08 13.87 18.44
CA PRO A 120 16.44 13.30 18.45
C PRO A 120 16.65 12.11 19.38
N GLN A 121 15.79 11.91 20.39
CA GLN A 121 15.91 10.82 21.36
C GLN A 121 14.68 9.92 21.47
N THR A 122 13.56 10.26 20.83
CA THR A 122 12.31 9.48 21.00
C THR A 122 11.53 9.40 19.70
N ALA A 123 10.85 8.27 19.49
CA ALA A 123 9.83 8.12 18.47
C ALA A 123 8.46 8.02 19.15
N ARG A 124 7.41 8.49 18.49
CA ARG A 124 6.02 8.38 18.95
C ARG A 124 5.13 7.99 17.80
N VAL A 125 4.27 7.00 18.04
CA VAL A 125 3.25 6.59 17.08
C VAL A 125 2.25 7.73 16.89
N VAL A 126 1.93 8.03 15.63
CA VAL A 126 0.89 9.01 15.30
C VAL A 126 -0.45 8.30 15.39
N GLU A 127 -1.28 8.70 16.36
CA GLU A 127 -2.57 8.07 16.61
C GLU A 127 -3.45 8.04 15.36
N GLY A 128 -4.04 6.87 15.08
CA GLY A 128 -4.93 6.67 13.93
C GLY A 128 -4.23 6.56 12.57
N ALA A 129 -2.93 6.85 12.46
CA ALA A 129 -2.15 6.72 11.22
C ALA A 129 -1.43 5.36 11.15
N ILE A 130 -2.20 4.30 11.37
CA ILE A 130 -1.77 2.90 11.38
C ILE A 130 -2.63 2.12 10.41
N TRP A 131 -2.00 1.52 9.41
CA TRP A 131 -2.63 0.50 8.58
C TRP A 131 -2.26 -0.88 9.13
N SER A 132 -3.22 -1.79 9.26
CA SER A 132 -2.97 -3.21 9.54
C SER A 132 -3.99 -4.06 8.79
N GLY A 133 -3.56 -5.16 8.19
CA GLY A 133 -4.42 -6.06 7.44
C GLY A 133 -4.06 -6.16 5.96
N THR A 134 -4.60 -7.19 5.31
CA THR A 134 -4.48 -7.33 3.85
C THR A 134 -5.24 -6.20 3.14
N THR A 135 -4.70 -5.82 2.00
CA THR A 135 -5.30 -4.86 1.07
C THR A 135 -5.99 -5.57 -0.09
N ALA A 136 -5.86 -6.90 -0.21
CA ALA A 136 -6.43 -7.64 -1.33
C ALA A 136 -7.95 -7.44 -1.44
N PRO A 137 -8.50 -7.25 -2.65
CA PRO A 137 -7.82 -7.31 -3.95
C PRO A 137 -7.18 -5.98 -4.42
N TRP A 138 -7.18 -4.95 -3.57
CA TRP A 138 -6.73 -3.60 -3.91
C TRP A 138 -5.21 -3.47 -3.98
N GLN A 139 -4.74 -2.52 -4.79
CA GLN A 139 -3.32 -2.20 -4.89
C GLN A 139 -2.83 -1.58 -3.57
N SER A 140 -2.07 -2.37 -2.81
CA SER A 140 -1.70 -2.09 -1.41
C SER A 140 -0.99 -0.76 -1.23
N ALA A 141 0.03 -0.51 -2.05
CA ALA A 141 0.84 0.69 -1.93
C ALA A 141 0.00 1.97 -2.07
N ASN A 142 -0.89 2.04 -3.06
CA ASN A 142 -1.75 3.21 -3.25
C ASN A 142 -2.76 3.36 -2.09
N LEU A 143 -3.35 2.25 -1.64
CA LEU A 143 -4.35 2.27 -0.58
C LEU A 143 -3.74 2.70 0.76
N ILE A 144 -2.61 2.12 1.16
CA ILE A 144 -1.92 2.41 2.42
C ILE A 144 -1.45 3.87 2.45
N ARG A 145 -0.83 4.36 1.36
CA ARG A 145 -0.37 5.75 1.26
C ARG A 145 -1.52 6.73 1.45
N ARG A 146 -2.64 6.52 0.77
CA ARG A 146 -3.84 7.37 0.89
C ARG A 146 -4.41 7.32 2.31
N TYR A 147 -4.59 6.13 2.86
CA TYR A 147 -5.12 5.95 4.20
C TYR A 147 -4.29 6.71 5.24
N ILE A 148 -2.96 6.52 5.25
CA ILE A 148 -2.08 7.18 6.23
C ILE A 148 -2.08 8.70 6.00
N GLN A 149 -2.03 9.16 4.75
CA GLN A 149 -2.05 10.59 4.43
C GLN A 149 -3.36 11.26 4.84
N ASP A 150 -4.51 10.59 4.72
CA ASP A 150 -5.81 11.11 5.12
C ASP A 150 -5.92 11.22 6.65
N ARG A 151 -5.29 10.30 7.39
CA ARG A 151 -5.25 10.32 8.87
C ARG A 151 -4.23 11.29 9.43
N ALA A 152 -3.16 11.57 8.69
CA ALA A 152 -2.10 12.48 9.09
C ALA A 152 -1.74 13.43 7.93
N PRO A 153 -2.61 14.41 7.60
CA PRO A 153 -2.39 15.33 6.48
C PRO A 153 -1.13 16.21 6.65
N GLN A 154 -0.63 16.35 7.88
CA GLN A 154 0.61 17.04 8.21
C GLN A 154 1.87 16.25 7.83
N ALA A 155 1.76 14.95 7.56
CA ALA A 155 2.89 14.13 7.14
C ALA A 155 3.35 14.53 5.73
N PRO A 156 4.67 14.56 5.46
CA PRO A 156 5.19 14.87 4.15
C PRO A 156 4.65 13.90 3.09
N LYS A 157 4.07 14.45 2.02
CA LYS A 157 3.54 13.64 0.92
C LYS A 157 4.60 12.81 0.23
N GLU A 158 5.84 13.31 0.16
CA GLU A 158 6.97 12.60 -0.44
C GLU A 158 7.29 11.31 0.32
N LEU A 159 7.30 11.33 1.66
CA LEU A 159 7.45 10.14 2.50
C LEU A 159 6.41 9.07 2.14
N MET A 160 5.15 9.45 1.94
CA MET A 160 4.10 8.51 1.51
C MET A 160 4.34 8.03 0.08
N ASN A 161 4.57 8.94 -0.86
CA ASN A 161 4.76 8.59 -2.28
C ASN A 161 5.95 7.65 -2.51
N CYS A 162 6.99 7.74 -1.67
CA CYS A 162 8.19 6.92 -1.72
C CYS A 162 8.09 5.60 -0.95
N PHE A 163 7.04 5.43 -0.15
CA PHE A 163 6.75 4.15 0.49
C PHE A 163 6.45 3.08 -0.56
N ASP A 164 7.14 1.95 -0.53
CA ASP A 164 6.89 0.81 -1.40
C ASP A 164 6.90 -0.46 -0.55
N PRO A 165 5.75 -1.15 -0.38
CA PRO A 165 5.65 -2.27 0.56
C PRO A 165 6.60 -3.42 0.21
N VAL A 166 7.31 -3.94 1.21
CA VAL A 166 8.20 -5.09 1.02
C VAL A 166 7.55 -6.42 1.42
N ASN A 167 6.59 -6.40 2.35
CA ASN A 167 5.87 -7.58 2.83
C ASN A 167 5.03 -8.23 1.72
N ALA A 168 5.05 -9.56 1.67
CA ALA A 168 4.33 -10.33 0.65
C ALA A 168 2.80 -10.17 0.72
N LEU A 169 2.23 -9.95 1.90
CA LEU A 169 0.79 -9.71 2.07
C LEU A 169 0.35 -8.32 1.56
N PHE A 170 1.30 -7.44 1.25
CA PHE A 170 1.08 -6.17 0.58
C PHE A 170 1.47 -6.22 -0.91
N LYS A 171 1.85 -7.38 -1.47
CA LYS A 171 2.24 -7.52 -2.89
C LYS A 171 1.20 -8.28 -3.71
#